data_AF-A0A2P6QW51-F1
#
_entry.id   AF-A0A2P6QW51-F1
#
_cell.length_a   1.000
_cell.length_b   1.000
_cell.length_c   1.000
_cell.angle_alpha   90.00
_cell.angle_beta   90.00
_cell.angle_gamma   90.00
#
_symmetry.space_group_name_H-M   'P 1'
#
loop_
_entity.id
_entity.type
_entity.pdbx_description
1 polymer ?
#
loop_
_entity_poly.entity_id
_entity_poly.type
_entity_poly.pdbx_seq_one_letter_code
_entity_poly.pdbx_strand_id
1 'polypeptide(L)'
;MQQRRLASSGRPTGTDGSDFNYRMVVDSRYQKVADGKSRLYALILTQAVFQLIGVLYTFHFTSKGEGPDVIAISSIAIGSISLILGDLGRRRSRVTLLKVYMVASSIGVLLSIACVAKGNVTLEVFQTPTRWETHKFELLEAARTAIGFLVQIFTVSTITSLISNMSPPKRTS
;
A
#
# COMPACT_ATOMS: atom_id res chain seq x y z
N MET A 1 13.39 52.89 -11.19
CA MET A 1 12.92 51.76 -12.01
C MET A 1 12.54 50.61 -11.08
N GLN A 2 11.24 50.40 -10.87
CA GLN A 2 10.72 49.42 -9.92
C GLN A 2 10.14 48.27 -10.74
N GLN A 3 10.96 47.25 -11.00
CA GLN A 3 10.55 46.06 -11.75
C GLN A 3 9.69 45.20 -10.81
N ARG A 4 8.38 45.42 -10.93
CA ARG A 4 7.32 44.76 -10.19
C ARG A 4 7.33 43.27 -10.55
N ARG A 5 7.57 42.43 -9.54
CA ARG A 5 7.36 40.97 -9.57
C ARG A 5 5.96 40.68 -10.12
N LEU A 6 5.83 40.28 -11.37
CA LEU A 6 4.54 39.95 -11.98
C LEU A 6 4.64 38.59 -12.67
N ALA A 7 3.95 37.64 -12.03
CA ALA A 7 3.30 36.48 -12.63
C ALA A 7 4.16 35.50 -13.45
N SER A 8 4.84 34.57 -12.77
CA SER A 8 5.23 33.27 -13.38
C SER A 8 4.46 32.08 -12.79
N SER A 9 3.29 32.32 -12.18
CA SER A 9 2.36 31.27 -11.74
C SER A 9 0.91 31.51 -12.23
N GLY A 10 0.73 32.28 -13.31
CA GLY A 10 -0.54 32.45 -13.99
C GLY A 10 -0.58 31.60 -15.26
N ARG A 11 -1.76 31.11 -15.64
CA ARG A 11 -2.00 30.42 -16.92
C ARG A 11 -1.40 31.26 -18.06
N PRO A 12 -0.55 30.70 -18.93
CA PRO A 12 -0.06 31.43 -20.09
C PRO A 12 -1.24 31.81 -20.98
N THR A 13 -1.53 33.11 -21.08
CA THR A 13 -2.57 33.64 -21.97
C THR A 13 -1.91 34.10 -23.25
N GLY A 14 -1.80 33.18 -24.22
CA GLY A 14 -1.22 33.43 -25.53
C GLY A 14 -1.72 32.43 -26.58
N THR A 15 -2.02 32.92 -27.77
CA THR A 15 -2.33 32.11 -28.98
C THR A 15 -1.07 31.54 -29.65
N ASP A 16 0.11 31.81 -29.08
CA ASP A 16 1.45 31.45 -29.56
C ASP A 16 1.82 29.97 -29.30
N GLY A 17 0.86 29.13 -28.93
CA GLY A 17 1.08 27.72 -28.62
C GLY A 17 1.65 27.46 -27.21
N SER A 18 1.97 28.50 -26.43
CA SER A 18 2.40 28.34 -25.03
C SER A 18 1.29 27.76 -24.14
N ASP A 19 0.01 28.15 -24.36
CA ASP A 19 -1.15 27.55 -23.68
C ASP A 19 -1.34 26.08 -24.08
N PHE A 20 -1.06 25.70 -25.33
CA PHE A 20 -1.14 24.31 -25.78
C PHE A 20 -0.09 23.44 -25.10
N ASN A 21 1.17 23.87 -25.07
CA ASN A 21 2.24 23.15 -24.40
C ASN A 21 1.99 23.05 -22.88
N TYR A 22 1.53 24.15 -22.26
CA TYR A 22 1.13 24.14 -20.85
C TYR A 22 0.02 23.12 -20.57
N ARG A 23 -1.04 23.11 -21.40
CA ARG A 23 -2.16 22.15 -21.28
C ARG A 23 -1.69 20.71 -21.45
N MET A 24 -0.84 20.40 -22.43
CA MET A 24 -0.32 19.04 -22.61
C MET A 24 0.46 18.53 -21.39
N VAL A 25 1.30 19.38 -20.78
CA VAL A 25 2.11 19.00 -19.61
C VAL A 25 1.27 18.88 -18.34
N VAL A 26 0.19 19.67 -18.25
CA VAL A 26 -0.73 19.66 -17.11
C VAL A 26 -1.71 18.48 -17.21
N ASP A 27 -2.33 18.27 -18.36
CA ASP A 27 -3.29 17.18 -18.60
C ASP A 27 -2.63 15.81 -18.48
N SER A 28 -1.41 15.64 -19.02
CA SER A 28 -0.65 14.39 -18.85
C SER A 28 -0.31 14.08 -17.39
N ARG A 29 -0.11 15.10 -16.53
CA ARG A 29 0.08 14.90 -15.09
C ARG A 29 -1.21 14.54 -14.38
N TYR A 30 -2.31 15.20 -14.70
CA TYR A 30 -3.62 14.85 -14.14
C TYR A 30 -4.00 13.41 -14.50
N GLN A 31 -3.73 12.99 -15.74
CA GLN A 31 -3.94 11.62 -16.19
C GLN A 31 -3.09 10.62 -15.38
N LYS A 32 -1.78 10.87 -15.22
CA LYS A 32 -0.89 10.02 -14.40
C LYS A 32 -1.35 9.93 -12.94
N VAL A 33 -1.88 11.00 -12.36
CA VAL A 33 -2.43 11.00 -11.00
C VAL A 33 -3.73 10.20 -10.93
N ALA A 34 -4.61 10.31 -11.92
CA ALA A 34 -5.85 9.53 -12.00
C ALA A 34 -5.55 8.03 -12.14
N ASP A 35 -4.64 7.66 -13.04
CA ASP A 35 -4.19 6.28 -13.26
C ASP A 35 -3.48 5.72 -12.02
N GLY A 36 -2.64 6.52 -11.36
CA GLY A 36 -2.01 6.12 -10.11
C GLY A 36 -3.02 5.89 -8.99
N LYS A 37 -4.10 6.69 -8.91
CA LYS A 37 -5.18 6.51 -7.94
C LYS A 37 -6.02 5.27 -8.21
N SER A 38 -6.30 4.93 -9.48
CA SER A 38 -7.07 3.74 -9.84
C SER A 38 -6.26 2.47 -9.53
N ARG A 39 -4.98 2.45 -9.88
CA ARG A 39 -4.05 1.36 -9.52
C ARG A 39 -3.92 1.20 -8.00
N LEU A 40 -3.77 2.31 -7.27
CA LEU A 40 -3.70 2.28 -5.82
C LEU A 40 -5.00 1.76 -5.19
N TYR A 41 -6.17 2.09 -5.77
CA TYR A 41 -7.45 1.55 -5.32
C TYR A 41 -7.52 0.04 -5.47
N ALA A 42 -7.10 -0.49 -6.62
CA ALA A 42 -7.05 -1.94 -6.84
C ALA A 42 -6.12 -2.64 -5.84
N LEU A 43 -4.96 -2.05 -5.53
CA LEU A 43 -4.04 -2.60 -4.53
C LEU A 43 -4.61 -2.57 -3.11
N ILE A 44 -5.25 -1.45 -2.71
CA ILE A 44 -5.93 -1.34 -1.40
C ILE A 44 -7.05 -2.37 -1.29
N LEU A 45 -7.84 -2.57 -2.36
CA LEU A 45 -8.90 -3.57 -2.40
C LEU A 45 -8.33 -4.99 -2.24
N THR A 46 -7.27 -5.32 -2.97
CA THR A 46 -6.57 -6.60 -2.86
C THR A 46 -6.04 -6.83 -1.44
N GLN A 47 -5.40 -5.82 -0.83
CA GLN A 47 -4.95 -5.91 0.56
C GLN A 47 -6.11 -6.10 1.54
N ALA A 48 -7.25 -5.43 1.32
CA ALA A 48 -8.44 -5.61 2.16
C ALA A 48 -8.99 -7.05 2.08
N VAL A 49 -9.01 -7.66 0.88
CA VAL A 49 -9.37 -9.07 0.72
C VAL A 49 -8.41 -9.97 1.48
N PHE A 50 -7.09 -9.75 1.36
CA PHE A 50 -6.11 -10.50 2.14
C PHE A 50 -6.30 -10.30 3.64
N GLN A 51 -6.63 -9.11 4.11
CA GLN A 51 -6.90 -8.83 5.51
C GLN A 51 -8.11 -9.60 6.03
N LEU A 52 -9.21 -9.63 5.25
CA LEU A 52 -10.41 -10.39 5.57
C LEU A 52 -10.14 -11.89 5.70
N ILE A 53 -9.34 -12.45 4.78
CA ILE A 53 -8.93 -13.87 4.87
C ILE A 53 -8.16 -14.13 6.18
N GLY A 54 -7.36 -13.17 6.65
CA GLY A 54 -6.64 -13.29 7.92
C GLY A 54 -7.52 -13.26 9.14
N VAL A 55 -8.51 -12.35 9.14
CA VAL A 55 -9.53 -12.31 10.19
C VAL A 55 -10.25 -13.64 10.27
N LEU A 56 -10.70 -14.19 9.14
CA LEU A 56 -11.37 -15.50 9.09
C LEU A 56 -10.50 -16.62 9.65
N TYR A 57 -9.21 -16.63 9.30
CA TYR A 57 -8.27 -17.64 9.79
C TYR A 57 -8.06 -17.54 11.31
N THR A 58 -7.83 -16.34 11.84
CA THR A 58 -7.68 -16.11 13.29
C THR A 58 -8.95 -16.42 14.08
N PHE A 59 -10.12 -16.14 13.50
CA PHE A 59 -11.42 -16.49 14.08
C PHE A 59 -11.59 -18.01 14.14
N HIS A 60 -11.27 -18.73 13.06
CA HIS A 60 -11.32 -20.18 13.02
C HIS A 60 -10.34 -20.80 14.05
N PHE A 61 -9.14 -20.26 14.18
CA PHE A 61 -8.15 -20.74 15.15
C PHE A 61 -8.61 -20.53 16.59
N THR A 62 -9.13 -19.34 16.91
CA THR A 62 -9.71 -19.01 18.23
C THR A 62 -10.87 -19.96 18.60
N SER A 63 -11.70 -20.33 17.61
CA SER A 63 -12.80 -21.28 17.82
C SER A 63 -12.36 -22.70 18.18
N LYS A 64 -11.09 -23.08 17.92
CA LYS A 64 -10.54 -24.39 18.26
C LYS A 64 -9.95 -24.48 19.68
N GLY A 65 -10.00 -23.38 20.45
CA GLY A 65 -9.60 -23.38 21.87
C GLY A 65 -8.11 -23.15 22.11
N GLU A 66 -7.30 -22.95 21.06
CA GLU A 66 -5.95 -22.40 21.21
C GLU A 66 -6.04 -20.90 21.54
N GLY A 67 -5.31 -20.47 22.56
CA GLY A 67 -5.37 -19.10 23.07
C GLY A 67 -5.07 -18.06 21.98
N PRO A 68 -5.64 -16.84 22.09
CA PRO A 68 -5.50 -15.81 21.07
C PRO A 68 -4.04 -15.37 20.90
N ASP A 69 -3.48 -15.48 19.68
CA ASP A 69 -2.15 -14.91 19.41
C ASP A 69 -2.24 -13.39 19.30
N VAL A 70 -1.74 -12.71 20.34
CA VAL A 70 -1.71 -11.25 20.46
C VAL A 70 -0.98 -10.61 19.27
N ILE A 71 0.02 -11.29 18.69
CA ILE A 71 0.77 -10.79 17.53
C ILE A 71 -0.11 -10.80 16.27
N ALA A 72 -0.86 -11.88 16.05
CA ALA A 72 -1.80 -11.97 14.93
C ALA A 72 -2.88 -10.88 15.04
N ILE A 73 -3.49 -10.73 16.23
CA ILE A 73 -4.56 -9.74 16.48
C ILE A 73 -4.04 -8.31 16.27
N SER A 74 -2.87 -7.99 16.82
CA SER A 74 -2.27 -6.65 16.65
C SER A 74 -1.91 -6.36 15.19
N SER A 75 -1.37 -7.33 14.45
CA SER A 75 -1.10 -7.17 13.01
C SER A 75 -2.39 -6.92 12.21
N ILE A 76 -3.49 -7.58 12.59
CA ILE A 76 -4.80 -7.40 11.97
C ILE A 76 -5.37 -6.01 12.26
N ALA A 77 -5.26 -5.55 13.51
CA ALA A 77 -5.72 -4.23 13.91
C ALA A 77 -4.94 -3.12 13.18
N ILE A 78 -3.61 -3.20 13.18
CA ILE A 78 -2.72 -2.24 12.50
C ILE A 78 -3.00 -2.24 10.98
N GLY A 79 -3.12 -3.42 10.36
CA GLY A 79 -3.44 -3.54 8.95
C GLY A 79 -4.79 -2.89 8.59
N SER A 80 -5.82 -3.10 9.41
CA SER A 80 -7.15 -2.52 9.20
C SER A 80 -7.15 -0.99 9.29
N ILE A 81 -6.49 -0.43 10.31
CA ILE A 81 -6.35 1.02 10.47
C ILE A 81 -5.57 1.61 9.29
N SER A 82 -4.51 0.91 8.84
CA SER A 82 -3.70 1.36 7.70
C SER A 82 -4.52 1.44 6.42
N LEU A 83 -5.41 0.47 6.15
CA LEU A 83 -6.28 0.47 4.97
C LEU A 83 -7.26 1.65 4.95
N ILE A 84 -7.84 1.99 6.10
CA ILE A 84 -8.73 3.16 6.23
C ILE A 84 -7.94 4.44 5.92
N LEU A 85 -6.73 4.57 6.46
CA LEU A 85 -5.85 5.71 6.17
C LEU A 85 -5.43 5.76 4.70
N GLY A 86 -5.21 4.61 4.06
CA GLY A 86 -4.86 4.48 2.66
C GLY A 86 -5.98 4.95 1.73
N ASP A 87 -7.21 4.48 1.92
CA ASP A 87 -8.34 4.92 1.10
C ASP A 87 -8.67 6.40 1.33
N LEU A 88 -8.59 6.87 2.58
CA LEU A 88 -8.77 8.28 2.91
C LEU A 88 -7.69 9.17 2.25
N GLY A 89 -6.44 8.74 2.30
CA GLY A 89 -5.31 9.44 1.67
C GLY A 89 -5.43 9.52 0.15
N ARG A 90 -5.89 8.43 -0.48
CA ARG A 90 -6.18 8.36 -1.92
C ARG A 90 -7.31 9.30 -2.32
N ARG A 91 -8.46 9.26 -1.62
CA ARG A 91 -9.63 10.11 -1.92
C ARG A 91 -9.31 11.60 -1.73
N ARG A 92 -8.66 11.95 -0.63
CA ARG A 92 -8.32 13.35 -0.31
C ARG A 92 -7.05 13.84 -1.00
N SER A 93 -6.37 13.01 -1.79
CA SER A 93 -5.09 13.32 -2.46
C SER A 93 -4.04 13.90 -1.51
N ARG A 94 -4.03 13.41 -0.25
CA ARG A 94 -3.12 13.92 0.79
C ARG A 94 -1.87 13.07 0.86
N VAL A 95 -0.76 13.62 0.38
CA VAL A 95 0.57 12.99 0.39
C VAL A 95 0.96 12.49 1.79
N THR A 96 0.66 13.26 2.84
CA THR A 96 0.96 12.86 4.23
C THR A 96 0.24 11.59 4.64
N LEU A 97 -1.06 11.45 4.32
CA LEU A 97 -1.83 10.25 4.65
C LEU A 97 -1.33 9.02 3.88
N LEU A 98 -0.96 9.21 2.61
CA LEU A 98 -0.38 8.14 1.80
C LEU A 98 0.97 7.65 2.37
N LYS A 99 1.81 8.56 2.90
CA LYS A 99 3.05 8.20 3.58
C LYS A 99 2.80 7.42 4.88
N VAL A 100 1.84 7.87 5.70
CA VAL A 100 1.47 7.16 6.94
C VAL A 100 0.95 5.77 6.63
N TYR A 101 0.07 5.63 5.64
CA TYR A 101 -0.40 4.32 5.17
C TYR A 101 0.75 3.43 4.69
N MET A 102 1.67 3.96 3.87
CA MET A 102 2.83 3.22 3.39
C MET A 102 3.68 2.66 4.53
N VAL A 103 3.92 3.44 5.58
CA VAL A 103 4.70 3.00 6.77
C VAL A 103 3.90 2.01 7.60
N ALA A 104 2.66 2.34 7.96
CA ALA A 104 1.81 1.49 8.80
C ALA A 104 1.52 0.12 8.17
N SER A 105 1.24 0.09 6.86
CA SER A 105 1.03 -1.16 6.11
C SER A 105 2.30 -2.01 6.05
N SER A 106 3.47 -1.37 5.91
CA SER A 106 4.76 -2.08 5.94
C SER A 106 5.02 -2.72 7.30
N ILE A 107 4.74 -2.00 8.39
CA ILE A 107 4.84 -2.54 9.75
C ILE A 107 3.87 -3.71 9.94
N GLY A 108 2.62 -3.57 9.46
CA GLY A 108 1.63 -4.65 9.51
C GLY A 108 2.11 -5.93 8.83
N VAL A 109 2.65 -5.81 7.61
CA VAL A 109 3.20 -6.96 6.86
C VAL A 109 4.39 -7.59 7.58
N LEU A 110 5.31 -6.79 8.14
CA LEU A 110 6.44 -7.29 8.91
C LEU A 110 5.97 -8.05 10.17
N LEU A 111 4.96 -7.55 10.87
CA LEU A 111 4.35 -8.24 12.01
C LEU A 111 3.67 -9.54 11.59
N SER A 112 2.98 -9.58 10.44
CA SER A 112 2.39 -10.81 9.91
C SER A 112 3.47 -11.84 9.53
N ILE A 113 4.57 -11.42 8.91
CA ILE A 113 5.72 -12.30 8.63
C ILE A 113 6.30 -12.84 9.94
N ALA A 114 6.49 -11.98 10.95
CA ALA A 114 6.99 -12.40 12.26
C ALA A 114 6.04 -13.37 12.97
N CYS A 115 4.72 -13.19 12.82
CA CYS A 115 3.70 -14.09 13.35
C CYS A 115 3.82 -15.49 12.72
N VAL A 116 3.89 -15.55 11.39
CA VAL A 116 4.08 -16.80 10.64
C VAL A 116 5.43 -17.42 10.97
N ALA A 117 6.50 -16.64 11.06
CA ALA A 117 7.83 -17.12 11.44
C ALA A 117 7.82 -17.72 12.84
N LYS A 118 7.18 -17.09 13.82
CA LYS A 118 7.06 -17.59 15.20
C LYS A 118 6.29 -18.92 15.28
N GLY A 119 5.22 -19.08 14.51
CA GLY A 119 4.52 -20.37 14.35
C GLY A 119 5.35 -21.42 13.60
N ASN A 120 6.30 -20.98 12.79
CA ASN A 120 7.21 -21.80 11.99
C ASN A 120 8.59 -22.06 12.63
N VAL A 121 8.95 -21.48 13.79
CA VAL A 121 10.20 -21.84 14.49
C VAL A 121 10.14 -23.30 15.01
N THR A 122 8.97 -23.94 14.98
CA THR A 122 8.77 -25.40 15.09
C THR A 122 8.94 -26.17 13.76
N LEU A 123 9.51 -25.56 12.71
CA LEU A 123 9.87 -26.21 11.44
C LEU A 123 11.14 -27.07 11.54
N GLU A 124 11.16 -28.01 12.49
CA GLU A 124 11.92 -29.26 12.30
C GLU A 124 11.28 -30.15 11.21
N VAL A 125 10.13 -29.74 10.66
CA VAL A 125 9.30 -30.52 9.71
C VAL A 125 9.84 -30.53 8.27
N PHE A 126 10.76 -29.63 7.90
CA PHE A 126 11.33 -29.60 6.54
C PHE A 126 12.17 -30.85 6.17
N GLN A 127 12.38 -31.79 7.09
CA GLN A 127 13.08 -33.04 6.84
C GLN A 127 12.23 -34.17 6.27
N THR A 128 10.89 -34.07 6.18
CA THR A 128 10.07 -35.20 5.71
C THR A 128 9.07 -34.84 4.59
N PRO A 129 9.28 -35.30 3.35
CA PRO A 129 8.44 -34.99 2.19
C PRO A 129 7.07 -35.71 2.15
N THR A 130 6.72 -36.50 3.17
CA THR A 130 5.56 -37.41 3.17
C THR A 130 4.30 -36.85 3.86
N ARG A 131 4.29 -35.58 4.30
CA ARG A 131 3.20 -34.98 5.12
C ARG A 131 2.43 -33.82 4.47
N TRP A 132 2.33 -33.81 3.13
CA TRP A 132 1.64 -32.74 2.37
C TRP A 132 0.19 -32.50 2.82
N GLU A 133 -0.54 -33.54 3.25
CA GLU A 133 -1.94 -33.40 3.65
C GLU A 133 -2.16 -32.75 5.02
N THR A 134 -1.22 -32.94 5.94
CA THR A 134 -1.31 -32.40 7.30
C THR A 134 -0.93 -30.91 7.39
N HIS A 135 -0.12 -30.39 6.45
CA HIS A 135 0.41 -29.02 6.50
C HIS A 135 -0.21 -28.06 5.45
N LYS A 136 -1.33 -28.44 4.82
CA LYS A 136 -2.02 -27.64 3.78
C LYS A 136 -2.34 -26.21 4.28
N PHE A 137 -2.72 -26.07 5.55
CA PHE A 137 -3.06 -24.78 6.15
C PHE A 137 -1.83 -23.88 6.41
N GLU A 138 -0.73 -24.46 6.89
CA GLU A 138 0.54 -23.73 7.09
C GLU A 138 1.12 -23.25 5.76
N LEU A 139 1.09 -24.10 4.73
CA LEU A 139 1.54 -23.75 3.39
C LEU A 139 0.69 -22.63 2.79
N LEU A 140 -0.64 -22.69 2.98
CA LEU A 140 -1.57 -21.65 2.56
C LEU A 140 -1.28 -20.31 3.27
N GLU A 141 -0.99 -20.35 4.57
CA GLU A 141 -0.66 -19.17 5.36
C GLU A 141 0.68 -18.55 4.96
N ALA A 142 1.70 -19.37 4.71
CA ALA A 142 2.98 -18.93 4.18
C ALA A 142 2.84 -18.32 2.77
N ALA A 143 2.11 -18.99 1.87
CA ALA A 143 1.85 -18.50 0.52
C ALA A 143 1.07 -17.18 0.53
N ARG A 144 0.03 -17.08 1.36
CA ARG A 144 -0.74 -15.84 1.55
C ARG A 144 0.16 -14.70 2.03
N THR A 145 1.05 -14.97 2.99
CA THR A 145 1.99 -13.97 3.52
C THR A 145 2.99 -13.52 2.46
N ALA A 146 3.51 -14.45 1.65
CA ALA A 146 4.40 -14.14 0.53
C ALA A 146 3.70 -13.28 -0.55
N ILE A 147 2.47 -13.61 -0.93
CA ILE A 147 1.68 -12.80 -1.87
C ILE A 147 1.38 -11.42 -1.27
N GLY A 148 1.03 -11.34 0.01
CA GLY A 148 0.82 -10.08 0.72
C GLY A 148 2.05 -9.17 0.69
N PHE A 149 3.24 -9.75 0.85
CA PHE A 149 4.51 -9.02 0.73
C PHE A 149 4.74 -8.47 -0.69
N LEU A 150 4.47 -9.26 -1.72
CA LEU A 150 4.56 -8.79 -3.11
C LEU A 150 3.60 -7.62 -3.37
N VAL A 151 2.35 -7.73 -2.92
CA VAL A 151 1.36 -6.64 -3.02
C VAL A 151 1.85 -5.38 -2.31
N GLN A 152 2.51 -5.52 -1.16
CA GLN A 152 3.10 -4.39 -0.43
C GLN A 152 4.20 -3.69 -1.23
N ILE A 153 5.08 -4.43 -1.92
CA ILE A 153 6.12 -3.84 -2.80
C ILE A 153 5.47 -3.00 -3.92
N PHE A 154 4.46 -3.55 -4.60
CA PHE A 154 3.75 -2.81 -5.64
C PHE A 154 3.03 -1.57 -5.10
N THR A 155 2.51 -1.66 -3.87
CA THR A 155 1.85 -0.54 -3.18
C THR A 155 2.84 0.59 -2.89
N VAL A 156 4.01 0.28 -2.34
CA VAL A 156 5.08 1.27 -2.08
C VAL A 156 5.53 1.96 -3.37
N SER A 157 5.74 1.18 -4.44
CA SER A 157 6.11 1.71 -5.76
C SER A 157 5.04 2.64 -6.33
N THR A 158 3.77 2.23 -6.27
CA THR A 158 2.63 3.02 -6.75
C THR A 158 2.46 4.31 -5.96
N ILE A 159 2.56 4.25 -4.63
CA ILE A 159 2.49 5.44 -3.76
C ILE A 159 3.63 6.40 -4.06
N THR A 160 4.86 5.91 -4.22
CA THR A 160 6.02 6.75 -4.52
C THR A 160 5.85 7.47 -5.86
N SER A 161 5.43 6.75 -6.90
CA SER A 161 5.11 7.32 -8.21
C SER A 161 3.97 8.35 -8.12
N LEU A 162 2.92 8.04 -7.37
CA LEU A 162 1.77 8.94 -7.18
C LEU A 162 2.16 10.23 -6.46
N ILE A 163 2.94 10.15 -5.39
CA ILE A 163 3.42 11.31 -4.63
C ILE A 163 4.31 12.20 -5.49
N SER A 164 5.19 11.61 -6.30
CA SER A 164 6.04 12.36 -7.24
C SER A 164 5.20 13.15 -8.26
N ASN A 165 4.15 12.53 -8.80
CA ASN A 165 3.25 13.19 -9.75
C ASN A 165 2.30 14.20 -9.10
N MET A 166 2.02 14.08 -7.79
CA MET A 166 1.21 15.05 -7.03
C MET A 166 2.02 16.28 -6.55
N SER A 167 3.35 16.18 -6.47
CA SER A 167 4.18 17.25 -5.94
C SER A 167 4.70 18.14 -7.08
N PRO A 168 4.69 19.48 -6.93
CA PRO A 168 5.28 20.35 -7.93
C PRO A 168 6.79 20.06 -8.06
N PRO A 169 7.34 20.05 -9.28
CA PRO A 169 8.75 19.75 -9.50
C PRO A 169 9.61 20.74 -8.70
N LYS A 170 10.54 20.21 -7.91
CA LYS A 170 11.49 21.01 -7.14
C LYS A 170 12.30 21.80 -8.16
N ARG A 171 12.15 23.13 -8.19
CA ARG A 171 12.96 23.98 -9.08
C ARG A 171 14.41 23.80 -8.65
N THR A 172 15.21 23.19 -9.52
CA THR A 172 16.67 23.28 -9.42
C THR A 172 17.00 24.75 -9.61
N SER A 173 17.34 25.41 -8.51
CA SER A 173 17.87 26.77 -8.45
C SER A 173 19.23 26.84 -9.12
#